data_AF-A0A1Q3NPP3-F1
#
_entry.id   AF-A0A1Q3NPP3-F1
#
_cell.length_a   1.000
_cell.length_b   1.000
_cell.length_c   1.000
_cell.angle_alpha   90.00
_cell.angle_beta   90.00
_cell.angle_gamma   90.00
#
_symmetry.space_group_name_H-M   'P 1'
#
loop_
_entity.id
_entity.type
_entity.pdbx_description
1 polymer ?
#
loop_
_entity_poly.entity_id
_entity_poly.type
_entity_poly.pdbx_seq_one_letter_code
_entity_poly.pdbx_strand_id
1 'polypeptide(L)' 'MRDKIRLVSTAGTGYFYTTTKNKRTMPEKMEIKKF' A
#
# COMPACT_ATOMS: atom_id res chain seq x y z
N MET A 1 -7.99 -5.96 -13.44
CA MET A 1 -8.15 -6.57 -12.10
C MET A 1 -7.44 -5.67 -11.10
N ARG A 2 -8.16 -5.11 -10.12
CA ARG A 2 -7.57 -4.29 -9.05
C ARG A 2 -7.60 -5.11 -7.77
N ASP A 3 -6.42 -5.36 -7.19
CA ASP A 3 -6.30 -6.11 -5.96
C ASP A 3 -6.25 -5.15 -4.77
N LYS A 4 -6.85 -5.55 -3.65
CA LYS A 4 -6.70 -4.82 -2.39
C LYS A 4 -5.30 -5.07 -1.84
N ILE A 5 -4.61 -4.01 -1.46
CA ILE A 5 -3.29 -4.02 -0.82
C ILE A 5 -3.35 -3.29 0.53
N ARG A 6 -2.51 -3.74 1.46
CA ARG A 6 -2.35 -3.12 2.78
C ARG A 6 -1.06 -2.30 2.77
N LEU A 7 -1.16 -1.02 3.10
CA LEU A 7 -0.03 -0.13 3.34
C LEU A 7 0.23 -0.10 4.84
N VAL A 8 1.29 -0.79 5.27
CA VAL A 8 1.68 -0.88 6.68
C VAL A 8 2.51 0.36 7.02
N SER A 9 2.16 1.06 8.11
CA SER A 9 2.95 2.19 8.60
C SER A 9 4.32 1.70 9.10
N THR A 10 5.39 2.34 8.64
CA THR A 10 6.77 2.08 9.10
C THR A 10 7.04 2.67 10.49
N ALA A 11 6.18 3.56 10.99
CA ALA A 11 6.32 4.21 12.30
C ALA A 11 5.99 3.29 13.51
N GLY A 12 5.72 2.00 13.28
CA GLY A 12 5.49 1.03 14.36
C GLY A 12 4.17 1.19 15.12
N THR A 13 3.27 2.08 14.68
CA THR A 13 2.00 2.39 15.35
C THR A 13 0.92 1.33 15.17
N GLY A 14 1.22 0.20 14.51
CA GLY A 14 0.25 -0.85 14.17
C GLY A 14 -0.84 -0.44 13.17
N TYR A 15 -0.85 0.82 12.75
CA TYR A 15 -1.83 1.37 11.83
C TYR A 15 -1.51 0.96 10.38
N PHE A 16 -2.55 0.56 9.64
CA PHE A 16 -2.43 0.25 8.22
C PHE A 16 -3.55 0.91 7.43
N TYR A 17 -3.22 1.40 6.24
CA TYR A 17 -4.23 1.83 5.27
C TYR A 17 -4.54 0.70 4.31
N THR A 18 -5.79 0.63 3.86
CA THR A 18 -6.16 -0.26 2.76
C THR A 18 -6.35 0.57 1.50
N THR A 19 -5.77 0.13 0.40
CA THR A 19 -5.98 0.75 -0.91
C THR A 19 -6.08 -0.32 -1.98
N THR A 20 -6.49 0.04 -3.19
CA THR A 20 -6.52 -0.87 -4.33
C THR A 20 -5.36 -0.56 -5.27
N LYS A 21 -4.70 -1.61 -5.76
CA LYS A 21 -3.58 -1.49 -6.68
C LYS A 21 -3.76 -2.44 -7.86
N ASN A 22 -3.42 -1.95 -9.05
CA ASN A 22 -3.34 -2.78 -10.24
C ASN A 22 -1.91 -3.34 -10.37
N LYS A 23 -1.74 -4.64 -10.09
CA LYS A 23 -0.44 -5.31 -10.16
C LYS A 23 0.13 -5.39 -11.59
N ARG A 24 -0.73 -5.29 -12.62
CA ARG A 24 -0.30 -5.41 -14.03
C ARG A 24 0.43 -4.17 -14.53
N THR A 25 -0.02 -2.97 -14.12
CA THR A 25 0.56 -1.70 -14.57
C THR A 25 1.64 -1.19 -13.61
N MET A 26 1.63 -1.64 -12.35
CA MET A 26 2.58 -1.21 -11.33
C MET A 26 3.15 -2.45 -10.60
N PRO A 27 4.22 -3.07 -11.13
CA PRO A 27 4.81 -4.25 -10.51
C PRO A 27 5.58 -3.93 -9.22
N GLU A 28 6.11 -2.72 -9.08
CA GLU A 28 6.98 -2.31 -7.96
C GLU A 28 6.22 -2.07 -6.65
N LYS A 29 6.92 -2.17 -5.51
CA LYS A 29 6.32 -1.90 -4.19
C LYS A 29 5.93 -0.42 -4.10
N MET A 30 4.71 -0.17 -3.67
CA MET A 30 4.19 1.19 -3.53
C MET A 30 4.54 1.72 -2.14
N GLU A 31 5.40 2.73 -2.08
CA GLU A 31 5.75 3.42 -0.84
C GLU A 31 5.19 4.84 -0.89
N ILE A 32 4.37 5.20 0.09
CA ILE A 32 3.77 6.52 0.21
C ILE A 32 4.10 7.04 1.60
N LYS A 33 4.73 8.21 1.66
CA LYS A 33 4.80 8.97 2.91
C LYS A 33 3.42 9.54 3.19
N LYS A 34 2.74 8.96 4.17
CA LYS A 34 1.54 9.56 4.75
C LYS A 34 1.97 10.23 6.03
N PHE A 35 1.83 11.56 6.04
CA PHE A 35 2.43 12.53 6.97
C PHE A 35 3.92 12.79 6.70
#